data_AF-A0A848WBW9-F1
#
_entry.id   AF-A0A848WBW9-F1
#
_cell.length_a   1.000
_cell.length_b   1.000
_cell.length_c   1.000
_cell.angle_alpha   90.00
_cell.angle_beta   90.00
_cell.angle_gamma   90.00
#
_symmetry.space_group_name_H-M   'P 1'
#
loop_
_entity.id
_entity.type
_entity.pdbx_description
1 polymer ?
#
loop_
_entity_poly.entity_id
_entity_poly.type
_entity_poly.pdbx_seq_one_letter_code
_entity_poly.pdbx_strand_id
1 'polypeptide(L)'
;MAETSNLGLPLVAPAQAQKHVTVNESFLRLDALTHLSLQSVGASVSPGSPAEGDVHGVGSGATGLWSGQDSDLAIFQNGGWAFVTPAAGWKGWSVASGTGVIFDGADWVEGAGALSANGAGFVHRSVEVDYPLGSGATSTVTAAIPGNTIVYGITGRVIADIGGAASFEIGVAGSTNRYGSGIGATTGAWARGLTSSPLAYYSDTDLVLTATGGTFDGTGTLRLAVHFAELTLPRA
;
A
#
# COMPACT_ATOMS: atom_id res chain seq x y z
N MET A 1 -10.57 -34.26 3.22
CA MET A 1 -11.59 -33.59 4.07
C MET A 1 -11.78 -32.21 3.48
N ALA A 2 -13.00 -31.65 3.47
CA ALA A 2 -13.16 -30.27 3.00
C ALA A 2 -12.67 -29.31 4.09
N GLU A 3 -11.98 -28.25 3.70
CA GLU A 3 -11.32 -27.29 4.61
C GLU A 3 -11.61 -25.85 4.16
N THR A 4 -11.47 -24.88 5.06
CA THR A 4 -11.55 -23.45 4.72
C THR A 4 -10.33 -22.99 3.91
N SER A 5 -10.52 -21.97 3.08
CA SER A 5 -9.51 -21.56 2.08
C SER A 5 -8.23 -20.98 2.68
N ASN A 6 -8.32 -20.18 3.75
CA ASN A 6 -7.17 -19.42 4.24
C ASN A 6 -6.41 -20.12 5.38
N LEU A 7 -7.14 -20.68 6.35
CA LEU A 7 -6.58 -21.28 7.57
C LEU A 7 -6.61 -22.82 7.55
N GLY A 8 -7.24 -23.44 6.55
CA GLY A 8 -7.34 -24.90 6.46
C GLY A 8 -8.16 -25.52 7.59
N LEU A 9 -9.18 -24.83 8.10
CA LEU A 9 -10.03 -25.35 9.17
C LEU A 9 -10.92 -26.48 8.63
N PRO A 10 -10.96 -27.66 9.26
CA PRO A 10 -11.77 -28.77 8.78
C PRO A 10 -13.26 -28.46 8.88
N LEU A 11 -13.99 -28.68 7.78
CA LEU A 11 -15.43 -28.51 7.72
C LEU A 11 -16.16 -29.74 8.27
N VAL A 12 -17.30 -29.51 8.91
CA VAL A 12 -18.14 -30.56 9.48
C VAL A 12 -18.83 -31.33 8.36
N ALA A 13 -18.71 -32.66 8.39
CA ALA A 13 -19.35 -33.54 7.41
C ALA A 13 -20.89 -33.50 7.52
N PRO A 14 -21.62 -33.77 6.41
CA PRO A 14 -23.07 -33.82 6.43
C PRO A 14 -23.63 -34.82 7.46
N ALA A 15 -24.64 -34.39 8.22
CA ALA A 15 -25.29 -35.19 9.26
C ALA A 15 -26.78 -34.81 9.42
N GLN A 16 -27.48 -35.52 10.31
CA GLN A 16 -28.90 -35.28 10.61
C GLN A 16 -29.15 -33.83 11.06
N ALA A 17 -30.28 -33.27 10.63
CA ALA A 17 -30.73 -31.89 10.89
C ALA A 17 -29.85 -30.75 10.31
N GLN A 18 -28.96 -31.05 9.36
CA GLN A 18 -28.21 -30.06 8.57
C GLN A 18 -27.43 -28.99 9.38
N LYS A 19 -27.12 -29.25 10.66
CA LYS A 19 -26.35 -28.33 11.53
C LYS A 19 -24.98 -27.95 10.96
N HIS A 20 -24.40 -28.82 10.15
CA HIS A 20 -23.14 -28.58 9.45
C HIS A 20 -23.19 -27.34 8.55
N VAL A 21 -24.34 -26.98 7.97
CA VAL A 21 -24.47 -25.81 7.09
C VAL A 21 -24.13 -24.54 7.86
N THR A 22 -24.88 -24.24 8.93
CA THR A 22 -24.69 -23.03 9.73
C THR A 22 -23.31 -22.98 10.40
N VAL A 23 -22.82 -24.13 10.87
CA VAL A 23 -21.49 -24.22 11.50
C VAL A 23 -20.38 -23.96 10.48
N ASN A 24 -20.47 -24.56 9.29
CA ASN A 24 -19.47 -24.38 8.24
C ASN A 24 -19.50 -22.95 7.68
N GLU A 25 -20.69 -22.34 7.51
CA GLU A 25 -20.80 -20.92 7.16
C GLU A 25 -20.11 -20.01 8.19
N SER A 26 -20.25 -20.35 9.48
CA SER A 26 -19.57 -19.62 10.56
C SER A 26 -18.05 -19.76 10.48
N PHE A 27 -17.54 -20.96 10.15
CA PHE A 27 -16.11 -21.20 9.98
C PHE A 27 -15.55 -20.49 8.75
N LEU A 28 -16.25 -20.51 7.62
CA LEU A 28 -15.82 -19.81 6.41
C LEU A 28 -15.75 -18.29 6.64
N ARG A 29 -16.74 -17.72 7.35
CA ARG A 29 -16.69 -16.31 7.74
C ARG A 29 -15.55 -16.01 8.72
N LEU A 30 -15.32 -16.87 9.73
CA LEU A 30 -14.23 -16.69 10.68
C LEU A 30 -12.85 -16.78 9.99
N ASP A 31 -12.70 -17.70 9.06
CA ASP A 31 -11.51 -17.89 8.24
C ASP A 31 -11.13 -16.63 7.47
N ALA A 32 -12.11 -16.03 6.79
CA ALA A 32 -11.92 -14.79 6.04
C ALA A 32 -11.61 -13.56 6.93
N LEU A 33 -12.16 -13.51 8.15
CA LEU A 33 -12.05 -12.34 9.03
C LEU A 33 -10.86 -12.37 10.00
N THR A 34 -10.32 -13.55 10.33
CA THR A 34 -9.26 -13.69 11.35
C THR A 34 -7.94 -13.05 10.92
N HIS A 35 -7.54 -13.29 9.67
CA HIS A 35 -6.36 -12.66 9.04
C HIS A 35 -6.80 -11.89 7.81
N LEU A 36 -7.68 -10.91 8.03
CA LEU A 36 -8.33 -10.16 6.96
C LEU A 36 -7.31 -9.63 5.95
N SER A 37 -7.35 -10.18 4.74
CA SER A 37 -6.50 -9.80 3.61
C SER A 37 -7.39 -9.31 2.48
N LEU A 38 -7.41 -7.99 2.29
CA LEU A 38 -8.25 -7.32 1.30
C LEU A 38 -7.52 -7.27 -0.04
N GLN A 39 -8.06 -7.97 -1.03
CA GLN A 39 -7.57 -7.94 -2.42
C GLN A 39 -7.77 -6.57 -3.06
N SER A 40 -8.86 -5.89 -2.68
CA SER A 40 -9.07 -4.49 -3.00
C SER A 40 -9.83 -3.75 -1.90
N VAL A 41 -9.64 -2.44 -1.86
CA VAL A 41 -10.36 -1.51 -1.00
C VAL A 41 -10.98 -0.44 -1.89
N GLY A 42 -12.27 -0.19 -1.74
CA GLY A 42 -12.99 0.86 -2.47
C GLY A 42 -13.44 0.49 -3.88
N ALA A 43 -13.31 -0.77 -4.30
CA ALA A 43 -13.82 -1.22 -5.59
C ALA A 43 -15.35 -1.31 -5.57
N SER A 44 -16.02 -0.81 -6.62
CA SER A 44 -17.49 -0.81 -6.74
C SER A 44 -18.04 -1.94 -7.62
N VAL A 45 -17.17 -2.78 -8.21
CA VAL A 45 -17.56 -3.90 -9.07
C VAL A 45 -16.72 -5.12 -8.72
N SER A 46 -17.37 -6.27 -8.66
CA SER A 46 -16.72 -7.58 -8.48
C SER A 46 -15.66 -7.85 -9.55
N PRO A 47 -14.52 -8.47 -9.20
CA PRO A 47 -13.62 -9.02 -10.21
C PRO A 47 -14.34 -10.08 -11.07
N GLY A 48 -13.89 -10.25 -12.32
CA GLY A 48 -14.48 -11.23 -13.25
C GLY A 48 -14.09 -12.68 -12.96
N SER A 49 -13.08 -12.91 -12.13
CA SER A 49 -12.61 -14.26 -11.77
C SER A 49 -12.08 -14.26 -10.32
N PRO A 50 -12.96 -14.11 -9.32
CA PRO A 50 -12.56 -14.21 -7.91
C PRO A 50 -12.11 -15.62 -7.55
N ALA A 51 -11.14 -15.74 -6.65
CA ALA A 51 -10.71 -16.99 -6.05
C ALA A 51 -11.43 -17.23 -4.71
N GLU A 52 -11.62 -18.51 -4.35
CA GLU A 52 -12.18 -18.89 -3.05
C GLU A 52 -11.34 -18.32 -1.90
N GLY A 53 -11.97 -17.62 -0.97
CA GLY A 53 -11.33 -16.94 0.15
C GLY A 53 -10.95 -15.48 -0.13
N ASP A 54 -11.11 -14.97 -1.35
CA ASP A 54 -10.88 -13.55 -1.65
C ASP A 54 -11.82 -12.66 -0.84
N VAL A 55 -11.25 -11.61 -0.24
CA VAL A 55 -12.02 -10.59 0.48
C VAL A 55 -11.77 -9.22 -0.14
N HIS A 56 -12.82 -8.44 -0.33
CA HIS A 56 -12.77 -7.09 -0.86
C HIS A 56 -13.52 -6.14 0.07
N GLY A 57 -12.96 -4.95 0.33
CA GLY A 57 -13.70 -3.84 0.91
C GLY A 57 -14.47 -3.12 -0.19
N VAL A 58 -15.79 -3.26 -0.22
CA VAL A 58 -16.64 -2.71 -1.28
C VAL A 58 -16.73 -1.20 -1.12
N GLY A 59 -16.45 -0.46 -2.20
CA GLY A 59 -16.58 1.00 -2.23
C GLY A 59 -18.03 1.46 -2.38
N SER A 60 -18.24 2.78 -2.31
CA SER A 60 -19.52 3.39 -2.59
C SER A 60 -19.90 3.27 -4.08
N GLY A 61 -21.21 3.23 -4.36
CA GLY A 61 -21.75 3.07 -5.71
C GLY A 61 -21.58 1.66 -6.25
N ALA A 62 -21.67 0.64 -5.38
CA ALA A 62 -21.49 -0.75 -5.75
C ALA A 62 -22.54 -1.21 -6.78
N THR A 63 -22.11 -1.97 -7.79
CA THR A 63 -22.98 -2.42 -8.89
C THR A 63 -22.80 -3.91 -9.20
N GLY A 64 -23.66 -4.44 -10.07
CA GLY A 64 -23.61 -5.84 -10.47
C GLY A 64 -23.85 -6.77 -9.29
N LEU A 65 -22.94 -7.74 -9.09
CA LEU A 65 -23.03 -8.71 -7.98
C LEU A 65 -22.86 -8.08 -6.59
N TRP A 66 -22.33 -6.87 -6.51
CA TRP A 66 -22.14 -6.13 -5.26
C TRP A 66 -23.20 -5.04 -5.05
N SER A 67 -24.23 -4.96 -5.91
CA SER A 67 -25.27 -3.93 -5.83
C SER A 67 -25.92 -3.90 -4.44
N GLY A 68 -25.87 -2.73 -3.78
CA GLY A 68 -26.45 -2.51 -2.45
C GLY A 68 -25.59 -3.00 -1.28
N GLN A 69 -24.34 -3.38 -1.53
CA GLN A 69 -23.37 -3.86 -0.53
C GLN A 69 -22.25 -2.83 -0.31
N ASP A 70 -22.56 -1.55 -0.47
CA ASP A 70 -21.62 -0.45 -0.26
C ASP A 70 -21.01 -0.50 1.15
N SER A 71 -19.69 -0.30 1.25
CA SER A 71 -18.94 -0.30 2.52
C SER A 71 -18.87 -1.66 3.26
N ASP A 72 -19.54 -2.70 2.78
CA ASP A 72 -19.42 -4.05 3.32
C ASP A 72 -18.13 -4.72 2.83
N LEU A 73 -17.73 -5.78 3.52
CA LEU A 73 -16.74 -6.73 3.03
C LEU A 73 -17.44 -7.77 2.15
N ALA A 74 -16.97 -7.94 0.92
CA ALA A 74 -17.39 -9.03 0.04
C ALA A 74 -16.38 -10.18 0.12
N ILE A 75 -16.84 -11.35 0.55
CA ILE A 75 -16.05 -12.58 0.72
C ILE A 75 -16.49 -13.57 -0.36
N PHE A 76 -15.59 -14.01 -1.23
CA PHE A 76 -15.91 -15.03 -2.23
C PHE A 76 -15.76 -16.41 -1.62
N GLN A 77 -16.87 -17.13 -1.49
CA GLN A 77 -16.90 -18.46 -0.88
C GLN A 77 -18.01 -19.33 -1.50
N ASN A 78 -17.74 -20.63 -1.67
CA ASN A 78 -18.66 -21.59 -2.27
C ASN A 78 -19.22 -21.14 -3.63
N GLY A 79 -18.41 -20.49 -4.45
CA GLY A 79 -18.78 -19.97 -5.77
C GLY A 79 -19.69 -18.73 -5.75
N GLY A 80 -19.85 -18.07 -4.60
CA GLY A 80 -20.69 -16.89 -4.45
C GLY A 80 -20.12 -15.83 -3.50
N TRP A 81 -20.78 -14.69 -3.42
CA TRP A 81 -20.40 -13.60 -2.51
C TRP A 81 -21.20 -13.66 -1.21
N ALA A 82 -20.49 -13.63 -0.09
CA ALA A 82 -21.05 -13.36 1.23
C ALA A 82 -20.61 -11.97 1.70
N PHE A 83 -21.52 -11.24 2.33
CA PHE A 83 -21.27 -9.86 2.74
C PHE A 83 -21.24 -9.73 4.25
N VAL A 84 -20.32 -8.89 4.74
CA VAL A 84 -20.11 -8.64 6.16
C VAL A 84 -19.87 -7.15 6.38
N THR A 85 -20.75 -6.51 7.14
CA THR A 85 -20.54 -5.13 7.58
C THR A 85 -19.36 -5.06 8.57
N PRO A 86 -18.27 -4.33 8.24
CA PRO A 86 -17.16 -4.13 9.16
C PRO A 86 -17.55 -3.18 10.30
N ALA A 87 -16.93 -3.36 11.47
CA ALA A 87 -17.07 -2.43 12.58
C ALA A 87 -15.81 -1.57 12.74
N ALA A 88 -15.97 -0.35 13.27
CA ALA A 88 -14.86 0.53 13.55
C ALA A 88 -13.76 -0.17 14.38
N GLY A 89 -12.51 0.02 13.98
CA GLY A 89 -11.34 -0.61 14.60
C GLY A 89 -10.97 -1.98 14.02
N TRP A 90 -11.75 -2.55 13.10
CA TRP A 90 -11.34 -3.74 12.36
C TRP A 90 -10.05 -3.48 11.59
N LYS A 91 -9.17 -4.47 11.55
CA LYS A 91 -7.86 -4.37 10.93
C LYS A 91 -7.70 -5.44 9.85
N GLY A 92 -6.89 -5.13 8.86
CA GLY A 92 -6.52 -6.08 7.82
C GLY A 92 -5.24 -5.68 7.12
N TRP A 93 -4.94 -6.38 6.04
CA TRP A 93 -3.85 -6.09 5.11
C TRP A 93 -4.43 -5.80 3.73
N SER A 94 -4.06 -4.68 3.11
CA SER A 94 -4.37 -4.41 1.71
C SER A 94 -3.29 -5.05 0.84
N VAL A 95 -3.68 -6.04 0.04
CA VAL A 95 -2.76 -6.73 -0.87
C VAL A 95 -2.26 -5.79 -1.95
N ALA A 96 -3.14 -4.92 -2.47
CA ALA A 96 -2.83 -4.00 -3.55
C ALA A 96 -1.77 -2.95 -3.16
N SER A 97 -1.84 -2.42 -1.93
CA SER A 97 -0.90 -1.39 -1.46
C SER A 97 0.20 -1.93 -0.54
N GLY A 98 0.14 -3.21 -0.15
CA GLY A 98 1.14 -3.83 0.71
C GLY A 98 1.24 -3.15 2.09
N THR A 99 0.10 -2.75 2.65
CA THR A 99 0.05 -2.02 3.93
C THR A 99 -1.08 -2.51 4.83
N GLY A 100 -0.93 -2.26 6.13
CA GLY A 100 -1.99 -2.48 7.09
C GLY A 100 -3.12 -1.46 6.90
N VAL A 101 -4.35 -1.90 7.13
CA VAL A 101 -5.54 -1.04 7.04
C VAL A 101 -6.34 -1.09 8.33
N ILE A 102 -7.00 0.01 8.68
CA ILE A 102 -7.95 0.08 9.80
C ILE A 102 -9.27 0.66 9.30
N PHE A 103 -10.38 -0.03 9.55
CA PHE A 103 -11.71 0.51 9.28
C PHE A 103 -12.06 1.56 10.33
N ASP A 104 -12.30 2.80 9.93
CA ASP A 104 -12.57 3.91 10.86
C ASP A 104 -14.04 4.03 11.27
N GLY A 105 -14.90 3.13 10.77
CA GLY A 105 -16.36 3.17 10.95
C GLY A 105 -17.11 3.59 9.68
N ALA A 106 -16.41 4.10 8.67
CA ALA A 106 -16.99 4.43 7.38
C ALA A 106 -16.09 4.01 6.21
N ASP A 107 -14.77 4.15 6.31
CA ASP A 107 -13.83 3.73 5.27
C ASP A 107 -12.64 2.95 5.83
N TRP A 108 -12.00 2.15 4.98
CA TRP A 108 -10.72 1.51 5.27
C TRP A 108 -9.57 2.50 5.06
N VAL A 109 -8.91 2.89 6.15
CA VAL A 109 -7.80 3.83 6.11
C VAL A 109 -6.48 3.05 6.03
N GLU A 110 -5.83 3.14 4.87
CA GLU A 110 -4.53 2.50 4.62
C GLU A 110 -3.41 3.20 5.38
N GLY A 111 -2.51 2.42 5.99
CA GLY A 111 -1.32 2.91 6.69
C GLY A 111 -1.62 3.58 8.04
N ALA A 112 -2.87 3.59 8.50
CA ALA A 112 -3.24 4.20 9.77
C ALA A 112 -2.54 3.50 10.95
N GLY A 113 -1.70 4.26 11.67
CA GLY A 113 -1.14 3.84 12.96
C GLY A 113 -2.08 4.14 14.13
N ALA A 114 -2.83 5.23 14.03
CA ALA A 114 -3.86 5.61 14.99
C ALA A 114 -4.98 6.41 14.31
N LEU A 115 -6.20 6.25 14.80
CA LEU A 115 -7.38 6.99 14.38
C LEU A 115 -8.08 7.58 15.62
N SER A 116 -8.55 8.81 15.51
CA SER A 116 -9.42 9.45 16.49
C SER A 116 -10.89 9.06 16.25
N ALA A 117 -11.76 9.33 17.23
CA ALA A 117 -13.19 9.00 17.15
C ALA A 117 -13.92 9.62 15.94
N ASN A 118 -13.40 10.73 15.40
CA ASN A 118 -13.98 11.44 14.26
C ASN A 118 -13.12 11.31 13.00
N GLY A 119 -12.31 10.25 12.86
CA GLY A 119 -11.60 9.93 11.61
C GLY A 119 -10.27 10.67 11.36
N ALA A 120 -9.85 11.58 12.23
CA ALA A 120 -8.49 12.15 12.14
C ALA A 120 -7.47 11.04 12.38
N GLY A 121 -6.43 10.98 11.54
CA GLY A 121 -5.53 9.84 11.47
C GLY A 121 -4.06 10.22 11.45
N PHE A 122 -3.26 9.35 12.06
CA PHE A 122 -1.81 9.33 11.91
C PHE A 122 -1.46 8.18 10.96
N VAL A 123 -1.09 8.51 9.73
CA VAL A 123 -0.97 7.53 8.63
C VAL A 123 0.48 7.45 8.17
N HIS A 124 1.03 6.24 8.08
CA HIS A 124 2.36 5.98 7.52
C HIS A 124 2.24 5.41 6.10
N ARG A 125 3.02 5.94 5.17
CA ARG A 125 3.06 5.46 3.78
C ARG A 125 4.49 5.26 3.30
N SER A 126 4.64 4.32 2.38
CA SER A 126 5.84 4.13 1.57
C SER A 126 5.40 4.07 0.11
N VAL A 127 5.85 5.02 -0.69
CA VAL A 127 5.52 5.07 -2.13
C VAL A 127 6.78 4.73 -2.91
N GLU A 128 6.70 3.67 -3.71
CA GLU A 128 7.79 3.20 -4.56
C GLU A 128 7.60 3.69 -6.01
N VAL A 129 8.70 4.10 -6.64
CA VAL A 129 8.74 4.48 -8.05
C VAL A 129 10.00 3.93 -8.71
N ASP A 130 9.82 3.23 -9.83
CA ASP A 130 10.91 2.89 -10.75
C ASP A 130 11.11 4.05 -11.72
N TYR A 131 12.20 4.78 -11.55
CA TYR A 131 12.48 5.98 -12.31
C TYR A 131 13.65 5.76 -13.29
N PRO A 132 13.41 5.81 -14.61
CA PRO A 132 14.48 5.83 -15.60
C PRO A 132 15.18 7.19 -15.57
N LEU A 133 16.52 7.21 -15.51
CA LEU A 133 17.27 8.46 -15.44
C LEU A 133 17.29 9.21 -16.78
N GLY A 134 17.13 10.52 -16.72
CA GLY A 134 17.39 11.43 -17.82
C GLY A 134 18.88 11.70 -18.00
N SER A 135 19.26 12.28 -19.15
CA SER A 135 20.63 12.70 -19.41
C SER A 135 20.92 14.09 -18.84
N GLY A 136 22.18 14.34 -18.48
CA GLY A 136 22.67 15.62 -17.96
C GLY A 136 23.25 15.55 -16.55
N ALA A 137 23.49 16.71 -15.95
CA ALA A 137 24.07 16.80 -14.61
C ALA A 137 23.06 16.42 -13.51
N THR A 138 21.76 16.56 -13.77
CA THR A 138 20.68 16.28 -12.83
C THR A 138 19.53 15.57 -13.53
N SER A 139 18.84 14.68 -12.82
CA SER A 139 17.58 14.08 -13.24
C SER A 139 16.55 14.21 -12.13
N THR A 140 15.33 14.59 -12.47
CA THR A 140 14.32 14.99 -11.47
C THR A 140 13.11 14.07 -11.48
N VAL A 141 12.78 13.49 -10.33
CA VAL A 141 11.52 12.78 -10.10
C VAL A 141 10.50 13.79 -9.59
N THR A 142 9.58 14.19 -10.46
CA THR A 142 8.62 15.26 -10.19
C THR A 142 7.59 14.83 -9.14
N ALA A 143 7.26 15.71 -8.19
CA ALA A 143 6.27 15.48 -7.14
C ALA A 143 6.44 14.15 -6.38
N ALA A 144 7.69 13.69 -6.25
CA ALA A 144 8.00 12.42 -5.60
C ALA A 144 7.70 12.44 -4.10
N ILE A 145 7.82 13.61 -3.46
CA ILE A 145 7.39 13.83 -2.07
C ILE A 145 6.05 14.59 -2.11
N PRO A 146 4.95 13.99 -1.64
CA PRO A 146 3.67 14.69 -1.53
C PRO A 146 3.73 15.83 -0.50
N GLY A 147 3.00 16.91 -0.76
CA GLY A 147 2.83 18.00 0.19
C GLY A 147 2.02 17.60 1.43
N ASN A 148 2.19 18.39 2.49
CA ASN A 148 1.61 18.16 3.82
C ASN A 148 2.02 16.83 4.47
N THR A 149 3.24 16.38 4.18
CA THR A 149 3.81 15.14 4.73
C THR A 149 5.01 15.42 5.63
N ILE A 150 5.28 14.48 6.54
CA ILE A 150 6.51 14.43 7.34
C ILE A 150 7.35 13.27 6.80
N VAL A 151 8.48 13.57 6.16
CA VAL A 151 9.35 12.55 5.55
C VAL A 151 10.37 12.04 6.59
N TYR A 152 10.42 10.71 6.75
CA TYR A 152 11.38 10.02 7.61
C TYR A 152 12.67 9.63 6.87
N GLY A 153 12.56 9.42 5.56
CA GLY A 153 13.70 9.11 4.73
C GLY A 153 13.33 8.60 3.36
N ILE A 154 14.35 8.47 2.53
CA ILE A 154 14.25 7.96 1.18
C ILE A 154 15.24 6.83 1.03
N THR A 155 14.74 5.70 0.56
CA THR A 155 15.59 4.56 0.21
C THR A 155 15.61 4.40 -1.30
N GLY A 156 16.66 3.78 -1.81
CA GLY A 156 16.75 3.51 -3.23
C GLY A 156 17.64 2.32 -3.56
N ARG A 157 17.40 1.75 -4.74
CA ARG A 157 18.20 0.66 -5.30
C ARG A 157 18.37 0.86 -6.80
N VAL A 158 19.61 0.81 -7.27
CA VAL A 158 19.90 0.81 -8.71
C VAL A 158 19.52 -0.56 -9.26
N ILE A 159 18.52 -0.60 -10.16
CA ILE A 159 18.01 -1.84 -10.75
C ILE A 159 18.51 -2.06 -12.18
N ALA A 160 19.05 -1.02 -12.82
CA ALA A 160 19.83 -1.10 -14.05
C ALA A 160 20.97 -0.08 -13.99
N ASP A 161 22.15 -0.47 -14.49
CA ASP A 161 23.38 0.34 -14.43
C ASP A 161 23.15 1.77 -14.95
N ILE A 162 23.54 2.74 -14.15
CA ILE A 162 23.49 4.17 -14.47
C ILE A 162 24.79 4.54 -15.18
N GLY A 163 24.69 4.92 -16.45
CA GLY A 163 25.83 5.31 -17.26
C GLY A 163 26.25 6.78 -17.08
N GLY A 164 27.48 7.07 -17.50
CA GLY A 164 28.05 8.42 -17.57
C GLY A 164 28.47 9.06 -16.25
N ALA A 165 27.95 8.63 -15.10
CA ALA A 165 28.32 9.12 -13.77
C ALA A 165 29.05 8.04 -12.95
N ALA A 166 30.07 8.43 -12.17
CA ALA A 166 30.77 7.49 -11.29
C ALA A 166 29.95 7.19 -10.01
N SER A 167 29.21 8.17 -9.53
CA SER A 167 28.27 8.07 -8.41
C SER A 167 27.21 9.16 -8.52
N PHE A 168 26.23 9.18 -7.62
CA PHE A 168 25.23 10.23 -7.58
C PHE A 168 24.81 10.60 -6.14
N GLU A 169 24.12 11.73 -6.04
CA GLU A 169 23.49 12.23 -4.82
C GLU A 169 21.97 12.23 -4.98
N ILE A 170 21.25 12.08 -3.87
CA ILE A 170 19.79 12.24 -3.81
C ILE A 170 19.49 13.39 -2.87
N GLY A 171 18.69 14.34 -3.35
CA GLY A 171 18.30 15.49 -2.56
C GLY A 171 17.06 16.17 -3.10
N VAL A 172 16.90 17.44 -2.73
CA VAL A 172 15.85 18.32 -3.22
C VAL A 172 16.46 19.67 -3.58
N ALA A 173 15.66 20.57 -4.17
CA ALA A 173 16.09 21.93 -4.44
C ALA A 173 16.69 22.61 -3.19
N GLY A 174 17.88 23.20 -3.33
CA GLY A 174 18.63 23.84 -2.24
C GLY A 174 19.41 22.91 -1.31
N SER A 175 19.29 21.58 -1.46
CA SER A 175 20.04 20.59 -0.66
C SER A 175 20.17 19.28 -1.43
N THR A 176 21.17 19.23 -2.33
CA THR A 176 21.36 18.16 -3.35
C THR A 176 21.72 16.80 -2.77
N ASN A 177 22.26 16.77 -1.54
CA ASN A 177 22.72 15.56 -0.87
C ASN A 177 21.88 15.18 0.35
N ARG A 178 20.70 15.78 0.53
CA ARG A 178 19.86 15.61 1.72
C ARG A 178 19.59 14.14 2.07
N TYR A 179 19.43 13.29 1.06
CA TYR A 179 19.08 11.89 1.19
C TYR A 179 20.23 10.94 0.79
N GLY A 180 21.45 11.46 0.67
CA GLY A 180 22.65 10.67 0.42
C GLY A 180 23.54 11.28 -0.65
N SER A 181 24.82 10.95 -0.55
CA SER A 181 25.88 11.34 -1.49
C SER A 181 26.81 10.16 -1.76
N GLY A 182 27.46 10.14 -2.93
CA GLY A 182 28.42 9.10 -3.28
C GLY A 182 27.79 7.72 -3.48
N ILE A 183 26.52 7.68 -3.89
CA ILE A 183 25.79 6.43 -4.14
C ILE A 183 26.31 5.81 -5.44
N GLY A 184 26.66 4.52 -5.41
CA GLY A 184 27.21 3.83 -6.57
C GLY A 184 26.24 3.77 -7.75
N ALA A 185 26.77 3.81 -8.98
CA ALA A 185 25.99 3.83 -10.21
C ALA A 185 25.69 2.43 -10.79
N THR A 186 26.22 1.36 -10.20
CA THR A 186 26.06 -0.02 -10.68
C THR A 186 24.83 -0.70 -10.08
N THR A 187 24.25 -1.65 -10.81
CA THR A 187 23.11 -2.47 -10.39
C THR A 187 23.39 -3.12 -9.04
N GLY A 188 22.41 -3.02 -8.13
CA GLY A 188 22.52 -3.50 -6.76
C GLY A 188 23.08 -2.48 -5.77
N ALA A 189 23.63 -1.35 -6.23
CA ALA A 189 23.93 -0.23 -5.35
C ALA A 189 22.64 0.26 -4.67
N TRP A 190 22.77 0.77 -3.45
CA TRP A 190 21.65 1.14 -2.60
C TRP A 190 21.90 2.48 -1.90
N ALA A 191 20.80 3.14 -1.55
CA ALA A 191 20.80 4.38 -0.79
C ALA A 191 19.85 4.26 0.41
N ARG A 192 20.24 4.88 1.53
CA ARG A 192 19.40 5.04 2.73
C ARG A 192 19.60 6.44 3.29
N GLY A 193 18.83 7.38 2.78
CA GLY A 193 18.80 8.77 3.24
C GLY A 193 17.81 8.95 4.37
N LEU A 194 18.26 8.82 5.62
CA LEU A 194 17.43 9.13 6.79
C LEU A 194 17.35 10.65 6.99
N THR A 195 16.18 11.18 7.33
CA THR A 195 16.08 12.55 7.82
C THR A 195 16.51 12.60 9.29
N SER A 196 17.60 13.34 9.58
CA SER A 196 18.16 13.44 10.94
C SER A 196 17.18 14.04 11.96
N SER A 197 16.26 14.87 11.49
CA SER A 197 15.02 15.25 12.16
C SER A 197 13.87 15.09 11.16
N PRO A 198 12.69 14.57 11.56
CA PRO A 198 11.56 14.45 10.65
C PRO A 198 11.27 15.78 9.98
N LEU A 199 11.23 15.79 8.64
CA LEU A 199 11.16 17.02 7.87
C LEU A 199 9.78 17.17 7.24
N ALA A 200 9.11 18.28 7.54
CA ALA A 200 7.83 18.61 6.94
C ALA A 200 8.01 19.20 5.54
N TYR A 201 7.22 18.72 4.58
CA TYR A 201 7.06 19.30 3.26
C TYR A 201 5.62 19.81 3.14
N TYR A 202 5.43 21.10 2.84
CA TYR A 202 4.11 21.74 2.80
C TYR A 202 3.50 21.80 1.39
N SER A 203 4.27 21.44 0.37
CA SER A 203 3.84 21.34 -1.02
C SER A 203 4.55 20.16 -1.67
N ASP A 204 4.01 19.67 -2.77
CA ASP A 204 4.65 18.64 -3.58
C ASP A 204 6.08 19.07 -3.91
N THR A 205 7.03 18.18 -3.69
CA THR A 205 8.45 18.45 -3.82
C THR A 205 9.12 17.39 -4.68
N ASP A 206 9.91 17.87 -5.62
CA ASP A 206 10.67 17.02 -6.52
C ASP A 206 11.89 16.42 -5.82
N LEU A 207 12.22 15.17 -6.18
CA LEU A 207 13.52 14.59 -5.87
C LEU A 207 14.50 14.86 -6.99
N VAL A 208 15.65 15.40 -6.63
CA VAL A 208 16.73 15.74 -7.56
C VAL A 208 17.86 14.75 -7.38
N LEU A 209 18.13 13.97 -8.43
CA LEU A 209 19.30 13.12 -8.56
C LEU A 209 20.42 13.95 -9.19
N THR A 210 21.59 14.01 -8.57
CA THR A 210 22.73 14.80 -9.08
C THR A 210 23.91 13.90 -9.38
N ALA A 211 24.40 13.92 -10.62
CA ALA A 211 25.55 13.12 -11.05
C ALA A 211 26.85 13.62 -10.41
N THR A 212 27.73 12.70 -10.01
CA THR A 212 29.06 12.98 -9.46
C THR A 212 30.12 12.22 -10.23
N GLY A 213 31.23 12.89 -10.57
CA GLY A 213 32.31 12.30 -11.37
C GLY A 213 31.93 12.06 -12.85
N GLY A 214 30.98 12.84 -13.38
CA GLY A 214 30.49 12.76 -14.75
C GLY A 214 29.09 13.37 -14.89
N THR A 215 28.35 12.98 -15.92
CA THR A 215 26.95 13.35 -16.16
C THR A 215 26.16 12.11 -16.52
N PHE A 216 24.90 12.00 -16.10
CA PHE A 216 24.05 10.91 -16.55
C PHE A 216 23.94 10.91 -18.08
N ASP A 217 24.07 9.74 -18.70
CA ASP A 217 23.96 9.59 -20.16
C ASP A 217 22.54 9.21 -20.64
N GLY A 218 21.59 9.14 -19.70
CA GLY A 218 20.19 8.75 -19.97
C GLY A 218 19.95 7.25 -19.90
N THR A 219 20.92 6.47 -19.42
CA THR A 219 20.77 5.04 -19.15
C THR A 219 20.64 4.77 -17.64
N GLY A 220 20.04 3.63 -17.31
CA GLY A 220 19.86 3.17 -15.95
C GLY A 220 18.50 3.51 -15.35
N THR A 221 18.15 2.72 -14.34
CA THR A 221 16.88 2.84 -13.64
C THR A 221 17.13 2.73 -12.15
N LEU A 222 16.54 3.66 -11.40
CA LEU A 222 16.61 3.73 -9.95
C LEU A 222 15.22 3.47 -9.38
N ARG A 223 15.10 2.43 -8.54
CA ARG A 223 13.94 2.25 -7.68
C ARG A 223 14.10 3.13 -6.47
N LEU A 224 13.16 4.02 -6.23
CA LEU A 224 13.12 4.90 -5.06
C LEU A 224 11.89 4.58 -4.23
N ALA A 225 12.02 4.62 -2.91
CA ALA A 225 10.89 4.58 -2.00
C ALA A 225 10.95 5.77 -1.03
N VAL A 226 9.88 6.56 -1.00
CA VAL A 226 9.71 7.69 -0.07
C VAL A 226 8.91 7.20 1.12
N HIS A 227 9.48 7.32 2.33
CA HIS A 227 8.85 6.91 3.57
C HIS A 227 8.42 8.13 4.37
N PHE A 228 7.12 8.29 4.58
CA PHE A 228 6.55 9.49 5.18
C PHE A 228 5.31 9.19 6.03
N ALA A 229 4.93 10.17 6.86
CA ALA A 229 3.66 10.22 7.55
C ALA A 229 2.78 11.37 7.09
N GLU A 230 1.48 11.15 7.10
CA GLU A 230 0.41 12.10 6.84
C GLU A 230 -0.44 12.28 8.11
N LEU A 231 -0.88 13.51 8.34
CA LEU A 231 -1.85 13.85 9.37
C LEU A 231 -3.19 14.13 8.69
N THR A 232 -4.11 13.16 8.73
CA THR A 232 -5.41 13.29 8.08
C THR A 232 -6.38 14.07 8.96
N LEU A 233 -7.25 14.84 8.33
CA LEU A 233 -8.22 15.68 9.01
C LEU A 233 -9.36 14.84 9.61
N PRO A 234 -10.00 15.32 10.69
CA PRO A 234 -11.28 14.76 11.12
C PRO A 234 -12.34 14.88 10.01
N ARG A 235 -13.29 13.95 9.99
CA ARG A 235 -14.48 14.01 9.14
C ARG A 235 -15.37 15.20 9.55
N ALA A 236 -16.10 15.74 8.57
CA ALA A 236 -17.03 16.85 8.74
C ALA A 236 -18.31 16.46 9.50
#